data_AF-E5WZV7-F1
#
_entry.id   AF-E5WZV7-F1
#
_cell.length_a   1.000
_cell.length_b   1.000
_cell.length_c   1.000
_cell.angle_alpha   90.00
_cell.angle_beta   90.00
_cell.angle_gamma   90.00
#
_symmetry.space_group_name_H-M   'P 1'
#
loop_
_entity.id
_entity.type
_entity.pdbx_description
1 polymer ?
#
loop_
_entity_poly.entity_id
_entity_poly.type
_entity_poly.pdbx_seq_one_letter_code
_entity_poly.pdbx_strand_id
1 'polypeptide(L)' 'MDFLAKQIGIDDEPEFVLDRYKHTEFLLVTTRNEEWMKNLIPMIHEDSSLIAVGATHLIGINGLIAKLRNLGYNVDPMR' A
#
# COMPACT_ATOMS: atom_id res chain seq x y z
N MET A 1 17.51 2.55 0.10
CA MET A 1 17.46 4.01 0.00
C MET A 1 17.44 4.34 -1.48
N ASP A 2 16.35 4.59 -2.20
CA ASP A 2 14.98 4.96 -1.81
C ASP A 2 14.06 4.60 -3.00
N PHE A 3 13.75 3.30 -3.18
CA PHE A 3 13.01 2.78 -4.35
C PHE A 3 11.66 3.48 -4.53
N LEU A 4 11.00 3.81 -3.42
CA LEU A 4 9.74 4.57 -3.40
C LEU A 4 9.93 6.01 -3.87
N ALA A 5 10.94 6.74 -3.39
CA ALA A 5 11.20 8.12 -3.81
C ALA A 5 11.49 8.21 -5.31
N LYS A 6 12.26 7.25 -5.84
CA LYS A 6 12.52 7.12 -7.27
C LYS A 6 11.28 6.75 -8.08
N GLN A 7 10.41 5.90 -7.55
CA GLN A 7 9.18 5.48 -8.22
C GLN A 7 8.17 6.63 -8.38
N ILE A 8 8.21 7.62 -7.48
CA ILE A 8 7.33 8.79 -7.54
C ILE A 8 8.03 10.07 -8.01
N GLY A 9 9.32 9.99 -8.38
CA GLY A 9 10.09 11.08 -8.97
C GLY A 9 10.43 12.22 -8.01
N ILE A 10 10.72 11.92 -6.74
CA ILE A 10 11.14 12.92 -5.75
C ILE A 10 12.59 12.71 -5.27
N ASP A 11 13.34 11.81 -5.89
CA ASP A 11 14.67 11.40 -5.45
C ASP A 11 15.72 12.51 -5.50
N ASP A 12 15.48 13.58 -6.26
CA ASP A 12 16.34 14.77 -6.31
C ASP A 12 15.92 15.90 -5.33
N GLU A 13 14.85 15.70 -4.53
CA GLU A 13 14.37 16.70 -3.58
C GLU A 13 15.27 16.81 -2.33
N PRO A 14 15.28 17.96 -1.63
CA PRO A 14 16.02 18.13 -0.39
C PRO A 14 15.64 17.09 0.67
N GLU A 15 16.60 16.70 1.52
CA GLU A 15 16.41 15.62 2.50
C GLU A 15 15.22 15.85 3.45
N PHE A 16 14.94 17.09 3.87
CA PHE A 16 13.76 17.40 4.70
C PHE A 16 12.42 17.13 3.97
N VAL A 17 12.40 17.23 2.64
CA VAL A 17 11.23 16.88 1.82
C VAL A 17 11.07 15.37 1.76
N LEU A 18 12.18 14.65 1.55
CA LEU A 18 12.22 13.19 1.55
C LEU A 18 11.77 12.63 2.91
N ASP A 19 12.24 13.20 4.01
CA ASP A 19 11.87 12.77 5.37
C ASP A 19 10.38 13.00 5.64
N ARG A 20 9.86 14.18 5.29
CA ARG A 20 8.43 14.45 5.40
C ARG A 20 7.60 13.50 4.54
N TYR A 21 8.06 13.21 3.32
CA TYR A 21 7.40 12.25 2.45
C TYR A 21 7.39 10.84 3.06
N LYS A 22 8.54 10.35 3.55
CA LYS A 22 8.66 9.04 4.22
C LYS A 22 7.71 8.95 5.41
N HIS A 23 7.68 9.98 6.24
CA HIS A 23 6.78 10.02 7.39
C HIS A 23 5.30 9.97 6.96
N THR A 24 4.95 10.71 5.91
CA THR A 24 3.59 10.76 5.37
C THR A 24 3.18 9.43 4.73
N GLU A 25 4.05 8.82 3.92
CA GLU A 25 3.84 7.49 3.32
C GLU A 25 3.68 6.43 4.41
N PHE A 26 4.56 6.45 5.41
CA PHE A 26 4.52 5.49 6.50
C PHE A 26 3.17 5.52 7.22
N LEU A 27 2.66 6.71 7.57
CA LEU A 27 1.37 6.85 8.25
C LEU A 27 0.18 6.57 7.33
N LEU A 28 0.17 7.15 6.12
CA LEU A 28 -1.01 7.14 5.27
C LEU A 28 -1.17 5.88 4.44
N VAL A 29 -0.09 5.16 4.17
CA VAL A 29 -0.07 3.94 3.33
C VAL A 29 0.35 2.75 4.17
N THR A 30 1.55 2.74 4.74
CA THR A 30 2.08 1.55 5.42
C THR A 30 1.24 1.17 6.66
N THR A 31 1.11 2.07 7.64
CA THR A 31 0.29 1.85 8.84
C THR A 31 -1.19 1.70 8.49
N ARG A 32 -1.72 2.54 7.58
CA ARG A 32 -3.14 2.45 7.20
C ARG A 32 -3.47 1.12 6.52
N ASN A 33 -2.62 0.61 5.63
CA ASN A 33 -2.84 -0.69 5.01
C ASN A 33 -2.82 -1.81 6.05
N GLU A 34 -1.93 -1.75 7.05
CA GLU A 34 -1.92 -2.73 8.14
C GLU A 34 -3.21 -2.72 8.95
N GLU A 35 -3.71 -1.54 9.31
CA GLU A 35 -4.99 -1.40 10.00
C GLU A 35 -6.16 -1.84 9.12
N TRP A 36 -6.16 -1.52 7.83
CA TRP A 36 -7.18 -1.97 6.91
C TRP A 36 -7.22 -3.48 6.76
N MET A 37 -6.07 -4.15 6.64
CA MET A 37 -6.04 -5.61 6.50
C MET A 37 -6.76 -6.33 7.64
N LYS A 38 -6.76 -5.77 8.86
CA LYS A 38 -7.51 -6.34 10.01
C LYS A 38 -9.02 -6.43 9.75
N ASN A 39 -9.57 -5.49 8.97
CA ASN A 39 -10.99 -5.43 8.63
C ASN A 39 -11.27 -6.09 7.27
N LEU A 40 -10.40 -5.87 6.27
CA LEU A 40 -10.57 -6.37 4.92
C LEU A 40 -10.59 -7.90 4.89
N ILE A 41 -9.71 -8.56 5.64
CA ILE A 41 -9.62 -10.02 5.64
C ILE A 41 -10.94 -10.68 6.08
N PRO A 42 -11.53 -10.33 7.24
CA PRO A 42 -12.86 -10.81 7.60
C PRO A 42 -13.93 -10.52 6.52
N MET A 43 -13.97 -9.30 5.98
CA MET A 43 -14.98 -8.91 4.99
C MET A 43 -14.92 -9.74 3.71
N ILE A 44 -13.73 -9.99 3.14
CA ILE A 44 -13.59 -10.77 1.90
C ILE A 44 -13.83 -12.27 2.11
N HIS A 45 -13.72 -12.75 3.36
CA HIS A 45 -14.06 -14.12 3.72
C HIS A 45 -15.57 -14.32 3.88
N GLU A 46 -16.28 -13.29 4.32
CA GLU A 46 -17.73 -13.31 4.51
C GLU A 46 -18.47 -13.11 3.18
N ASP A 47 -18.11 -12.07 2.42
CA ASP A 47 -18.82 -11.66 1.20
C ASP A 47 -17.87 -11.25 0.06
N SER A 48 -18.37 -11.41 -1.18
CA SER A 48 -17.73 -10.80 -2.35
C SER A 48 -17.74 -9.28 -2.20
N SER A 49 -16.57 -8.71 -1.95
CA SER A 49 -16.41 -7.32 -1.53
C SER A 49 -15.70 -6.47 -2.60
N LEU A 50 -16.25 -5.30 -2.91
CA LEU A 50 -15.56 -4.27 -3.68
C LEU A 50 -14.81 -3.33 -2.73
N ILE A 51 -13.49 -3.28 -2.84
CA ILE A 51 -12.63 -2.42 -2.01
C ILE A 51 -12.07 -1.29 -2.87
N ALA A 52 -12.59 -0.07 -2.69
CA ALA A 52 -12.13 1.11 -3.43
C ALA A 52 -11.00 1.83 -2.67
N VAL A 53 -9.83 1.97 -3.30
CA VAL A 53 -8.66 2.63 -2.72
C VAL A 53 -7.92 3.48 -3.76
N GLY A 54 -7.11 4.45 -3.29
CA GLY A 54 -6.18 5.15 -4.15
C GLY A 54 -5.05 4.24 -4.64
N ALA A 55 -4.55 4.48 -5.86
CA ALA A 55 -3.56 3.61 -6.52
C ALA A 55 -2.30 3.35 -5.67
N THR A 56 -1.84 4.35 -4.90
CA THR A 56 -0.67 4.23 -4.01
C THR A 56 -0.83 3.12 -2.97
N HIS A 57 -2.05 2.80 -2.53
CA HIS A 57 -2.30 1.73 -1.56
C HIS A 57 -2.04 0.33 -2.12
N LEU A 58 -1.97 0.16 -3.44
CA LEU A 58 -1.88 -1.16 -4.08
C LEU A 58 -0.44 -1.63 -4.26
N ILE A 59 0.50 -0.71 -4.44
CA ILE A 59 1.85 -0.96 -4.95
C ILE A 59 2.89 -1.14 -3.83
N GLY A 60 4.01 -1.78 -4.15
CA GLY A 60 5.14 -1.97 -3.23
C GLY A 60 4.92 -3.06 -2.18
N ILE A 61 5.94 -3.31 -1.36
CA ILE A 61 5.93 -4.39 -0.35
C ILE A 61 4.88 -4.17 0.76
N ASN A 62 4.58 -2.91 1.06
CA ASN A 62 3.54 -2.52 2.02
C ASN A 62 2.17 -2.30 1.36
N GLY A 63 2.06 -2.48 0.04
CA GLY A 63 0.81 -2.38 -0.70
C GLY A 63 -0.13 -3.56 -0.44
N LEU A 64 -1.44 -3.33 -0.61
CA LEU A 64 -2.48 -4.34 -0.37
C LEU A 64 -2.29 -5.59 -1.24
N ILE A 65 -1.84 -5.45 -2.50
CA ILE A 65 -1.61 -6.60 -3.39
C ILE A 65 -0.53 -7.53 -2.80
N ALA A 66 0.59 -6.96 -2.36
CA ALA A 66 1.68 -7.73 -1.76
C ALA A 66 1.24 -8.39 -0.45
N LYS A 67 0.54 -7.65 0.41
CA LYS A 67 0.03 -8.18 1.68
C LYS A 67 -0.96 -9.34 1.48
N LEU A 68 -1.90 -9.21 0.54
CA LEU A 68 -2.83 -10.30 0.19
C LEU A 68 -2.09 -11.53 -0.36
N ARG A 69 -1.17 -11.34 -1.31
CA ARG A 69 -0.37 -12.47 -1.83
C ARG A 69 0.44 -13.18 -0.74
N ASN A 70 1.01 -12.42 0.21
CA ASN A 70 1.75 -12.99 1.34
C ASN A 70 0.87 -13.80 2.30
N LEU A 71 -0.43 -13.52 2.35
CA LEU A 71 -1.41 -14.32 3.10
C LEU A 71 -1.92 -15.54 2.30
N GLY A 72 -1.41 -15.77 1.09
CA GLY A 72 -1.76 -16.92 0.25
C GLY A 72 -2.93 -16.69 -0.70
N TYR A 73 -3.43 -15.45 -0.83
CA TYR A 73 -4.47 -15.15 -1.82
C TYR A 73 -3.90 -15.04 -3.24
N ASN A 74 -4.66 -15.53 -4.22
CA ASN A 74 -4.45 -15.19 -5.61
C ASN A 74 -5.02 -13.79 -5.86
N VAL A 75 -4.20 -12.92 -6.43
CA VAL A 75 -4.58 -11.53 -6.74
C VAL A 75 -4.28 -11.28 -8.21
N ASP A 76 -5.35 -11.24 -8.99
CA ASP A 76 -5.32 -11.08 -10.44
C ASP A 76 -5.96 -9.75 -10.87
N PRO A 77 -5.43 -9.09 -11.91
CA PRO A 77 -6.11 -7.93 -12.49
C PRO A 77 -7.45 -8.37 -13.09
N MET A 78 -8.52 -7.66 -12.73
CA MET A 78 -9.81 -7.82 -13.40
C MET A 78 -9.75 -7.24 -14.81
N ARG A 79 -10.31 -7.96 -15.78
CA ARG A 79 -10.41 -7.56 -17.19
C ARG A 79 -11.81 -7.12 -17.54
#